data_AF-A0A838QEY0-F1
#
_entry.id   AF-A0A838QEY0-F1
#
_cell.length_a   1.000
_cell.length_b   1.000
_cell.length_c   1.000
_cell.angle_alpha   90.00
_cell.angle_beta   90.00
_cell.angle_gamma   90.00
#
_symmetry.space_group_name_H-M   'P 1'
#
loop_
_entity.id
_entity.type
_entity.pdbx_description
1 polymer ?
#
loop_
_entity_poly.entity_id
_entity_poly.type
_entity_poly.pdbx_seq_one_letter_code
_entity_poly.pdbx_strand_id
1 'polypeptide(L)' 'MIISDRHRYLFVELPRTGSTAIHRELCAMYDGEPILQKHATYGDFLKIATDDQRRYFVFSTVRNPLDDV' A
#
# COMPACT_ATOMS: atom_id res chain seq x y z
N MET A 1 2.14 -2.74 4.11
CA MET A 1 1.55 -2.57 2.76
C MET A 1 0.12 -3.04 2.82
N ILE A 2 -0.83 -2.38 2.14
CA ILE A 2 -2.25 -2.75 2.20
C ILE A 2 -2.71 -3.26 0.84
N ILE A 3 -3.41 -4.39 0.82
CA ILE A 3 -4.05 -4.96 -0.38
C ILE A 3 -5.57 -5.03 -0.17
N SER A 4 -6.35 -4.95 -1.23
CA SER A 4 -7.74 -5.39 -1.19
C SER A 4 -8.03 -6.21 -2.44
N ASP A 5 -8.31 -7.50 -2.26
CA ASP A 5 -8.73 -8.37 -3.36
C ASP A 5 -10.16 -8.02 -3.83
N ARG A 6 -11.02 -7.52 -2.92
CA ARG A 6 -12.39 -7.09 -3.24
C ARG A 6 -12.42 -5.90 -4.21
N HIS A 7 -11.60 -4.89 -3.93
CA HIS A 7 -11.53 -3.66 -4.74
C HIS A 7 -10.36 -3.67 -5.74
N ARG A 8 -9.56 -4.76 -5.75
CA ARG A 8 -8.43 -5.01 -6.66
C ARG A 8 -7.40 -3.88 -6.67
N TYR A 9 -6.95 -3.47 -5.48
CA TYR A 9 -5.90 -2.47 -5.31
C TYR A 9 -4.75 -2.93 -4.42
N LEU A 10 -3.60 -2.26 -4.59
CA LEU A 10 -2.45 -2.33 -3.69
C LEU A 10 -1.99 -0.93 -3.31
N PHE A 11 -1.96 -0.64 -2.02
CA PHE A 11 -1.39 0.58 -1.46
C PHE A 11 0.02 0.32 -0.91
N VAL A 12 1.01 0.98 -1.50
CA VAL A 12 2.41 0.92 -1.10
C VAL A 12 2.69 2.01 -0.07
N GLU A 13 3.00 1.61 1.17
CA GLU A 13 3.23 2.52 2.29
C GLU A 13 4.65 3.10 2.26
N LEU A 14 4.85 4.25 1.62
CA LEU A 14 6.14 4.95 1.68
C LEU A 14 6.37 5.60 3.07
N PRO A 15 7.64 5.70 3.53
CA PRO A 15 7.97 6.39 4.78
C PRO A 15 7.63 7.87 4.74
N ARG A 16 7.16 8.43 5.87
CA ARG A 16 6.94 9.88 6.07
C ARG A 16 5.94 10.56 5.10
N THR A 17 5.13 9.78 4.37
CA THR A 17 4.11 10.28 3.42
C THR A 17 2.67 10.24 3.94
N GLY A 18 2.48 10.24 5.27
CA GLY A 18 1.14 10.09 5.86
C GLY A 18 0.53 8.69 5.70
N SER A 19 1.35 7.70 5.32
CA SER A 19 0.91 6.31 5.04
C SER A 19 0.15 5.65 6.19
N THR A 20 0.38 6.05 7.44
CA THR A 20 -0.34 5.51 8.61
C THR A 20 -1.81 5.96 8.67
N ALA A 21 -2.12 7.18 8.21
CA ALA A 21 -3.50 7.65 8.16
C ALA A 21 -4.28 6.90 7.07
N ILE A 22 -3.69 6.79 5.87
CA ILE A 22 -4.27 6.03 4.75
C ILE A 22 -4.44 4.56 5.10
N HIS A 23 -3.45 3.94 5.77
CA HIS A 23 -3.56 2.57 6.27
C HIS A 23 -4.82 2.35 7.10
N ARG A 24 -5.06 3.20 8.10
CA ARG A 24 -6.22 3.07 9.00
C ARG A 24 -7.53 3.20 8.24
N GLU A 25 -7.61 4.16 7.34
CA GLU A 25 -8.78 4.41 6.51
C GLU A 25 -9.07 3.22 5.57
N LEU A 26 -8.06 2.72 4.85
CA LEU A 26 -8.21 1.59 3.92
C LEU A 26 -8.65 0.31 4.64
N CYS A 27 -8.06 0.00 5.79
CA CYS A 27 -8.45 -1.18 6.56
C CYS A 27 -9.84 -1.05 7.18
N ALA A 28 -10.24 0.15 7.62
CA ALA A 28 -11.52 0.36 8.27
C ALA A 28 -12.70 0.42 7.27
N MET A 29 -12.49 1.03 6.10
CA MET A 29 -13.59 1.46 5.22
C MET A 29 -13.56 0.82 3.83
N TYR A 30 -12.43 0.22 3.41
CA TYR A 30 -12.22 -0.22 2.02
C TYR A 30 -11.72 -1.66 1.89
N ASP A 31 -12.05 -2.53 2.85
CA ASP A 31 -11.68 -3.95 2.83
C ASP A 31 -10.15 -4.15 2.63
N GLY A 32 -9.35 -3.24 3.18
CA GLY A 32 -7.90 -3.29 3.11
C GLY A 32 -7.33 -4.25 4.15
N GLU A 33 -6.40 -5.10 3.73
CA GLU A 33 -5.70 -6.04 4.60
C GLU A 33 -4.18 -5.80 4.55
N PRO A 34 -3.48 -5.82 5.71
CA PRO A 34 -2.03 -5.72 5.74
C PRO A 34 -1.40 -7.02 5.24
N ILE A 35 -0.70 -6.97 4.10
CA ILE A 35 -0.09 -8.16 3.47
C ILE A 35 1.41 -8.31 3.75
N LEU A 36 2.13 -7.19 3.88
CA LEU A 36 3.56 -7.15 4.13
C LEU A 36 3.88 -6.10 5.20
N GLN A 37 5.06 -6.25 5.80
CA GLN A 37 5.60 -5.28 6.75
C GLN A 37 5.53 -3.85 6.21
N LYS A 38 5.42 -2.90 7.14
CA LYS A 38 5.38 -1.47 6.81
C LYS A 38 6.64 -1.10 6.02
N HIS A 39 6.47 -0.28 4.97
CA HIS A 39 7.55 0.15 4.08
C HIS A 39 8.19 -0.95 3.21
N ALA A 40 7.58 -2.14 3.14
CA ALA A 40 7.93 -3.11 2.10
C ALA A 40 7.78 -2.50 0.70
N THR A 41 8.70 -2.87 -0.19
CA THR A 41 8.72 -2.33 -1.56
C THR A 41 7.73 -3.08 -2.45
N TYR A 42 7.33 -2.46 -3.56
CA TYR A 42 6.55 -3.15 -4.58
C TYR A 42 7.28 -4.40 -5.13
N GLY A 43 8.61 -4.37 -5.18
CA GLY A 43 9.41 -5.54 -5.56
C GLY A 43 9.25 -6.72 -4.59
N ASP A 44 9.09 -6.45 -3.28
CA ASP A 44 8.84 -7.50 -2.30
C ASP A 44 7.45 -8.13 -2.47
N PHE A 45 6.46 -7.30 -2.81
CA PHE A 45 5.11 -7.78 -3.15
C PHE A 45 5.13 -8.69 -4.38
N LEU A 46 5.82 -8.31 -5.46
CA LEU A 46 5.89 -9.10 -6.68
C LEU A 46 6.50 -10.50 -6.50
N LYS A 47 7.25 -10.75 -5.41
CA LYS A 47 7.79 -12.08 -5.10
C LYS A 47 6.73 -13.05 -4.59
N ILE A 48 5.66 -12.53 -3.97
CA ILE A 48 4.60 -13.33 -3.35
C ILE A 48 3.24 -13.21 -4.07
N ALA A 49 3.08 -12.19 -4.92
CA ALA A 49 1.84 -11.90 -5.61
C ALA A 49 1.45 -13.00 -6.61
N THR A 50 0.16 -13.34 -6.62
CA THR A 50 -0.46 -14.17 -7.67
C THR A 50 -0.55 -13.42 -9.00
N ASP A 51 -0.80 -14.15 -10.10
CA ASP A 51 -0.93 -13.55 -11.43
C ASP A 51 -2.11 -12.57 -11.55
N ASP A 52 -3.17 -12.77 -10.77
CA ASP A 52 -4.28 -11.81 -10.70
C ASP A 52 -3.88 -10.55 -9.93
N GLN A 53 -3.24 -10.72 -8.77
CA GLN A 53 -2.79 -9.60 -7.92
C GLN A 53 -1.78 -8.68 -8.60
N ARG A 54 -0.97 -9.19 -9.54
CA ARG A 54 -0.06 -8.38 -10.37
C ARG A 54 -0.78 -7.36 -11.26
N ARG A 55 -2.10 -7.54 -11.47
CA ARG A 55 -2.94 -6.67 -12.31
C ARG A 55 -3.73 -5.65 -11.50
N TYR A 56 -3.53 -5.59 -10.19
CA TYR A 56 -4.25 -4.68 -9.31
C TYR A 56 -3.84 -3.24 -9.57
N PHE A 57 -4.75 -2.32 -9.25
CA PHE A 57 -4.43 -0.91 -9.27
C PHE A 57 -3.45 -0.58 -8.15
N VAL A 58 -2.22 -0.19 -8.49
CA VAL A 58 -1.16 0.10 -7.53
C VAL A 58 -1.02 1.60 -7.36
N PHE A 59 -1.06 2.07 -6.11
CA PHE A 59 -0.87 3.48 -5.80
C PHE A 59 -0.08 3.68 -4.51
N SER A 60 0.40 4.90 -4.32
CA SER A 60 1.12 5.33 -3.12
C SER A 60 0.89 6.80 -2.88
N THR A 61 1.12 7.25 -1.65
CA THR A 61 1.19 8.67 -1.31
C THR A 61 2.62 9.15 -1.38
N VAL A 62 2.82 10.34 -1.94
CA VAL A 62 4.08 11.07 -1.93
C VAL A 62 3.90 12.34 -1.11
N ARG A 63 4.98 12.79 -0.49
CA ARG A 63 5.04 14.07 0.22
C ARG A 63 6.19 14.89 -0.36
N ASN A 64 6.09 16.21 -0.31
CA ASN A 64 7.19 17.09 -0.68
C ASN A 64 8.43 16.69 0.14
N PRO A 65 9.59 16.38 -0.50
CA PRO A 65 10.81 16.03 0.22
C PRO A 65 11.29 17.10 1.21
N LEU A 66 10.91 18.37 1.01
CA LEU A 66 11.27 19.47 1.91
C LEU A 66 10.44 19.50 3.20
N ASP A 67 9.30 18.81 3.24
CA ASP A 67 8.49 18.69 4.45
C ASP A 67 9.04 17.62 5.41
N ASP A 68 10.16 16.98 5.03
CA ASP A 68 10.83 15.91 5.76
C ASP A 68 11.73 16.46 6.88
N VAL A 69 11.19 17.38 7.68
CA VAL A 69 11.89 18.03 8.81
C VAL A 69 11.82 17.18 10.08
#